data_AF-A0A2E3Z3Y2-F1
#
_entry.id   AF-A0A2E3Z3Y2-F1
#
_cell.length_a   1.000
_cell.length_b   1.000
_cell.length_c   1.000
_cell.angle_alpha   90.00
_cell.angle_beta   90.00
_cell.angle_gamma   90.00
#
_symmetry.space_group_name_H-M   'P 1'
#
loop_
_entity.id
_entity.type
_entity.pdbx_description
1 polymer ?
#
loop_
_entity_poly.entity_id
_entity_poly.type
_entity_poly.pdbx_seq_one_letter_code
_entity_poly.pdbx_strand_id
1 'polypeptide(L)' 'MPNTQLKVYSGPQETSTYATSEDNVIVSVGEVLPLIADAVNKQRTWLTDFEHEDITISRDLYEVLSAYQFFSRPSA' A
#
# COMPACT_ATOMS: atom_id res chain seq x y z
N MET A 1 -6.87 33.84 5.96
CA MET A 1 -6.81 32.38 6.20
C MET A 1 -5.44 31.90 5.75
N PRO A 2 -4.56 31.38 6.62
CA PRO A 2 -3.24 30.92 6.19
C PRO A 2 -3.39 29.66 5.33
N ASN A 3 -2.85 29.72 4.11
CA ASN A 3 -2.91 28.65 3.12
C ASN A 3 -1.81 27.63 3.42
N THR A 4 -2.17 26.47 3.97
CA THR A 4 -1.23 25.40 4.30
C THR A 4 -0.77 24.71 3.02
N GLN A 5 0.44 25.05 2.55
CA GLN A 5 1.06 24.41 1.39
C GLN A 5 1.75 23.12 1.83
N LEU A 6 1.11 21.99 1.55
CA LEU A 6 1.70 20.67 1.73
C LEU A 6 2.78 20.46 0.65
N LYS A 7 4.04 20.35 1.07
CA LYS A 7 5.13 19.91 0.20
C LYS A 7 5.12 18.39 0.13
N VAL A 8 4.69 17.85 -1.01
CA VAL A 8 4.79 16.42 -1.31
C VAL A 8 6.25 16.11 -1.62
N TYR A 9 6.87 15.23 -0.84
CA TYR A 9 8.21 14.73 -1.09
C TYR A 9 8.12 13.48 -1.96
N SER A 10 8.48 13.61 -3.23
CA SER A 10 8.65 12.45 -4.12
C SER A 10 10.06 11.91 -3.93
N GLY A 11 10.17 10.69 -3.38
CA GLY A 11 11.44 9.96 -3.26
C GLY A 11 12.06 9.64 -4.63
N PRO A 12 13.34 9.25 -4.67
CA PRO A 12 14.06 9.04 -5.92
C PRO A 12 13.41 7.94 -6.77
N GLN A 13 13.03 8.29 -7.99
CA GLN A 13 12.51 7.34 -8.98
C GLN A 13 13.59 6.33 -9.35
N GLU A 14 13.41 5.07 -8.93
CA GLU A 14 14.02 3.94 -9.64
C GLU A 14 13.04 3.49 -10.72
N THR A 15 13.45 3.71 -11.96
CA THR A 15 12.75 3.37 -13.20
C THR A 15 12.32 1.89 -13.25
N SER A 16 11.01 1.64 -13.30
CA SER A 16 10.47 0.42 -13.91
C SER A 16 9.24 0.74 -14.76
N THR A 17 9.53 0.98 -16.04
CA THR A 17 8.58 1.24 -17.12
C THR A 17 7.82 -0.03 -17.46
N TYR A 18 6.51 -0.09 -17.20
CA TYR A 18 5.54 -0.82 -18.02
C TYR A 18 4.21 -0.08 -18.02
N ALA A 19 3.99 0.73 -19.05
CA ALA A 19 2.72 1.36 -19.32
C ALA A 19 1.82 0.40 -20.10
N THR A 20 0.67 0.02 -19.55
CA THR A 20 -0.54 -0.34 -20.32
C THR A 20 -1.75 -0.13 -19.41
N SER A 21 -2.61 0.82 -19.83
CA SER A 21 -3.95 1.14 -19.29
C SER A 21 -4.02 1.88 -17.95
N GLU A 22 -3.99 3.21 -18.05
CA GLU A 22 -4.70 4.23 -17.26
C GLU A 22 -4.54 4.21 -15.71
N ASP A 23 -3.66 5.09 -15.21
CA ASP A 23 -3.48 5.55 -13.83
C ASP A 23 -2.96 4.56 -12.75
N ASN A 24 -2.33 3.45 -13.13
CA ASN A 24 -1.68 2.57 -12.14
C ASN A 24 -0.17 2.85 -12.01
N VAL A 25 0.31 3.04 -10.78
CA VAL A 25 1.72 3.24 -10.45
C VAL A 25 2.28 1.99 -9.80
N ILE A 26 3.36 1.44 -10.36
CA ILE A 26 4.08 0.29 -9.79
C ILE A 26 5.01 0.83 -8.71
N VAL A 27 4.82 0.37 -7.47
CA VAL A 27 5.64 0.73 -6.31
C VAL A 27 6.15 -0.51 -5.60
N SER A 28 7.32 -0.43 -4.95
CA SER A 28 7.86 -1.55 -4.19
C SER A 28 7.04 -1.83 -2.93
N VAL A 29 6.84 -3.11 -2.63
CA VAL A 29 6.19 -3.57 -1.38
C VAL A 29 6.89 -2.98 -0.15
N GLY A 30 8.22 -2.89 -0.18
CA GLY A 30 9.01 -2.32 0.92
C GLY A 30 8.81 -0.82 1.12
N GLU A 31 8.34 -0.10 0.09
CA GLU A 31 8.05 1.34 0.17
C GLU A 31 6.61 1.58 0.61
N VAL A 32 5.66 0.81 0.07
CA VAL A 32 4.23 1.04 0.31
C VAL A 32 3.74 0.46 1.65
N LEU A 33 4.24 -0.71 2.08
CA LEU A 33 3.77 -1.34 3.32
C LEU A 33 4.00 -0.48 4.57
N PRO A 34 5.15 0.18 4.77
CA PRO A 34 5.34 1.07 5.92
C PRO A 34 4.39 2.26 5.91
N LEU A 35 4.05 2.80 4.73
CA LEU A 35 3.12 3.93 4.60
C LEU A 35 1.68 3.52 4.95
N ILE A 36 1.24 2.35 4.48
CA ILE A 36 -0.07 1.80 4.83
C ILE A 36 -0.10 1.46 6.33
N ALA A 37 0.94 0.83 6.87
CA ALA A 37 1.04 0.52 8.30
C ALA A 37 0.99 1.79 9.17
N ASP A 38 1.68 2.87 8.77
CA ASP A 38 1.60 4.16 9.44
C ASP A 38 0.17 4.75 9.37
N ALA A 39 -0.48 4.66 8.21
CA ALA A 39 -1.85 5.15 8.02
C ALA A 39 -2.86 4.39 8.89
N VAL A 40 -2.73 3.06 9.01
CA VAL A 40 -3.53 2.22 9.91
C VAL A 40 -3.30 2.62 11.36
N ASN A 41 -2.03 2.71 11.79
CA ASN A 41 -1.67 3.10 13.16
C ASN A 41 -2.19 4.50 13.54
N LYS A 42 -2.21 5.43 12.57
CA LYS A 42 -2.73 6.80 12.73
C LYS A 42 -4.21 6.95 12.42
N GLN A 43 -4.94 5.85 12.16
CA GLN A 43 -6.37 5.84 11.85
C GLN A 43 -6.74 6.84 10.75
N ARG A 44 -5.94 6.90 9.69
CA ARG A 44 -6.18 7.82 8.57
C ARG A 44 -7.44 7.39 7.82
N THR A 45 -8.39 8.31 7.67
CA THR A 45 -9.68 8.08 7.00
C THR A 45 -9.58 7.84 5.50
N TRP A 46 -8.49 8.27 4.85
CA TRP A 46 -8.32 8.04 3.41
C TRP A 46 -8.19 6.54 3.06
N LEU A 47 -7.74 5.70 4.00
CA LEU A 47 -7.57 4.27 3.74
C LEU A 47 -8.90 3.54 3.49
N THR A 48 -9.99 4.05 4.08
CA THR A 48 -11.34 3.52 3.88
C THR A 48 -11.80 3.69 2.43
N ASP A 49 -11.31 4.71 1.73
CA ASP A 49 -11.63 4.94 0.31
C ASP A 49 -11.16 3.79 -0.59
N PHE A 50 -10.14 3.03 -0.14
CA PHE A 50 -9.53 1.91 -0.86
C PHE A 50 -9.98 0.54 -0.36
N GLU A 51 -10.96 0.45 0.55
CA GLU A 51 -11.34 -0.82 1.19
C GLU A 51 -11.92 -1.87 0.21
N HIS A 52 -12.49 -1.41 -0.90
CA HIS A 52 -13.11 -2.23 -1.93
C HIS A 52 -12.22 -2.44 -3.16
N GLU A 53 -11.00 -1.90 -3.16
CA GLU A 53 -10.09 -2.04 -4.31
C GLU A 53 -9.31 -3.34 -4.25
N ASP A 54 -9.24 -4.02 -5.40
CA ASP A 54 -8.45 -5.22 -5.56
C ASP A 54 -6.99 -4.87 -5.80
N ILE A 55 -6.09 -5.41 -4.97
CA ILE A 55 -4.65 -5.32 -5.17
C ILE A 55 -4.12 -6.58 -5.85
N THR A 56 -3.32 -6.40 -6.90
CA THR A 56 -2.59 -7.52 -7.52
C THR A 56 -1.26 -7.71 -6.80
N ILE A 57 -1.09 -8.87 -6.16
CA ILE A 57 0.17 -9.27 -5.52
C ILE A 57 0.76 -10.51 -6.21
N SER A 58 2.09 -10.67 -6.09
CA SER A 58 2.75 -11.90 -6.54
C SER A 58 2.19 -13.11 -5.78
N ARG A 59 2.11 -14.25 -6.48
CA ARG A 59 1.64 -15.52 -5.91
C ARG A 59 2.43 -15.92 -4.65
N ASP A 60 3.74 -15.74 -4.68
CA ASP A 60 4.63 -16.06 -3.56
C ASP A 60 4.26 -15.24 -2.30
N LEU A 61 4.04 -13.93 -2.46
CA LEU A 61 3.61 -13.06 -1.37
C LEU A 61 2.22 -13.44 -0.84
N TYR A 62 1.29 -13.79 -1.73
CA TYR A 62 -0.03 -14.26 -1.32
C TYR A 62 0.05 -15.53 -0.46
N GLU A 63 0.88 -16.51 -0.84
CA GLU A 63 1.07 -17.74 -0.07
C GLU A 63 1.61 -17.45 1.34
N VAL A 64 2.60 -16.55 1.45
CA VAL A 64 3.17 -16.13 2.73
C VAL A 64 2.13 -15.42 3.61
N LEU A 65 1.37 -14.48 3.05
CA LEU A 65 0.34 -13.74 3.79
C LEU A 65 -0.80 -14.65 4.25
N SER A 66 -1.23 -15.57 3.39
CA SER A 66 -2.24 -16.57 3.71
C SER A 66 -1.79 -17.44 4.88
N ALA A 67 -0.58 -18.00 4.81
CA ALA A 67 0.01 -18.76 5.92
C ALA A 67 0.07 -17.93 7.21
N TYR A 68 0.55 -16.69 7.12
CA TYR A 68 0.64 -15.78 8.26
C TYR A 68 -0.74 -15.50 8.91
N GLN A 69 -1.80 -15.35 8.12
CA GLN A 69 -3.16 -15.18 8.62
C GLN A 69 -3.65 -16.42 9.39
N PHE A 70 -3.35 -17.62 8.89
CA PHE A 70 -3.69 -18.86 9.59
C PHE A 70 -2.98 -18.99 10.94
N PHE A 71 -1.73 -18.51 11.06
CA PHE A 71 -1.02 -18.49 12.33
C PHE A 71 -1.45 -17.35 13.27
N SER A 72 -1.84 -16.20 12.71
CA SER A 72 -2.23 -15.02 13.50
C SER A 72 -3.67 -15.07 14.00
N ARG A 73 -4.53 -15.89 13.41
CA ARG A 73 -5.81 -16.24 14.01
C ARG A 73 -5.55 -17.31 15.07
N PRO A 74 -5.61 -17.00 16.38
CA PRO A 74 -5.63 -18.05 17.38
C PRO A 74 -6.83 -18.94 17.04
N SER A 75 -6.56 -20.22 16.83
CA SER A 75 -7.62 -21.22 16.79
C SER A 75 -8.31 -21.18 18.15
N ALA A 76 -9.58 -20.78 18.13
CA ALA A 76 -10.64 -20.94 19.15
C ALA A 76 -10.23 -21.02 20.63
#